data_AF-A0A485D5P2-F1
#
_entry.id   AF-A0A485D5P2-F1
#
_cell.length_a   1.000
_cell.length_b   1.000
_cell.length_c   1.000
_cell.angle_alpha   90.00
_cell.angle_beta   90.00
_cell.angle_gamma   90.00
#
_symmetry.space_group_name_H-M   'P 1'
#
loop_
_entity.id
_entity.type
_entity.pdbx_description
1 polymer ?
#
loop_
_entity_poly.entity_id
_entity_poly.type
_entity_poly.pdbx_seq_one_letter_code
_entity_poly.pdbx_strand_id
1 'polypeptide(L)' 'MAQVSISEAARLTGKSRTTLHRLIKAGELSTCHGERNAKMLDTSELLRVFGALRGLPDEQVVEQVTGQRVTASLV' A
#
# COMPACT_ATOMS: atom_id res chain seq x y z
N MET A 1 -12.27 -9.81 -8.05
CA MET A 1 -10.97 -9.23 -7.65
C MET A 1 -10.76 -9.53 -6.17
N ALA A 2 -9.53 -9.77 -5.72
CA ALA A 2 -9.28 -10.13 -4.32
C ALA A 2 -9.28 -8.87 -3.45
N GLN A 3 -10.10 -8.87 -2.40
CA GLN A 3 -10.19 -7.76 -1.44
C GLN A 3 -9.47 -8.14 -0.14
N VAL A 4 -8.66 -7.23 0.38
CA VAL A 4 -7.87 -7.43 1.59
C VAL A 4 -8.13 -6.31 2.60
N SER A 5 -7.96 -6.62 3.88
CA SER A 5 -8.04 -5.61 4.94
C SER A 5 -6.85 -4.65 4.87
N ILE A 6 -6.96 -3.47 5.49
CA ILE A 6 -5.86 -2.49 5.57
C ILE A 6 -4.61 -3.08 6.22
N SER A 7 -4.78 -3.92 7.24
CA SER A 7 -3.66 -4.61 7.89
C SER A 7 -2.97 -5.59 6.96
N GLU A 8 -3.73 -6.31 6.15
CA GLU A 8 -3.18 -7.24 5.17
C GLU A 8 -2.50 -6.49 4.03
N ALA A 9 -3.11 -5.40 3.54
CA ALA A 9 -2.50 -4.50 2.56
C ALA A 9 -1.15 -3.94 3.05
N ALA A 10 -1.03 -3.61 4.34
CA ALA A 10 0.23 -3.16 4.94
C ALA A 10 1.32 -4.24 4.84
N ARG A 11 0.94 -5.51 5.09
CA ARG A 11 1.85 -6.65 4.97
C ARG A 11 2.26 -6.88 3.52
N LEU A 12 1.30 -6.84 2.59
CA LEU A 12 1.53 -7.06 1.16
C LEU A 12 2.40 -5.96 0.53
N THR A 13 2.15 -4.70 0.86
CA THR A 13 2.90 -3.55 0.29
C THR A 13 4.22 -3.28 1.02
N GLY A 14 4.42 -3.85 2.21
CA GLY A 14 5.53 -3.49 3.10
C GLY A 14 5.48 -2.05 3.61
N LYS A 15 4.34 -1.36 3.47
CA LYS A 15 4.14 0.01 3.97
C LYS A 15 3.43 -0.02 5.33
N SER A 16 3.61 1.03 6.12
CA SER A 16 2.89 1.17 7.38
C SER A 16 1.39 1.39 7.14
N ARG A 17 0.56 0.96 8.10
CA ARG A 17 -0.89 1.23 8.08
C ARG A 17 -1.18 2.74 7.99
N THR A 18 -0.36 3.58 8.62
CA THR A 18 -0.48 5.05 8.59
C THR A 18 -0.34 5.59 7.16
N THR A 19 0.62 5.08 6.38
CA THR A 19 0.80 5.46 4.98
C THR A 19 -0.43 5.10 4.14
N LEU A 20 -0.98 3.89 4.32
CA LEU A 20 -2.19 3.47 3.62
C LEU A 20 -3.39 4.37 3.96
N HIS A 21 -3.60 4.67 5.24
CA HIS A 21 -4.67 5.59 5.65
C HIS A 21 -4.52 6.99 5.07
N ARG A 22 -3.28 7.50 4.94
CA ARG A 22 -3.01 8.80 4.31
C ARG A 22 -3.38 8.79 2.83
N LEU A 23 -3.01 7.74 2.11
CA LEU A 23 -3.31 7.59 0.67
C LEU A 23 -4.81 7.43 0.41
N ILE A 24 -5.51 6.67 1.26
CA ILE A 24 -6.98 6.58 1.22
C ILE A 24 -7.62 7.96 1.42
N LYS A 25 -7.17 8.72 2.44
CA LYS A 25 -7.68 10.07 2.69
C LYS A 25 -7.35 11.06 1.57
N ALA A 26 -6.22 10.86 0.89
CA ALA A 26 -5.81 11.67 -0.25
C ALA A 26 -6.57 11.32 -1.55
N GLY A 27 -7.31 10.20 -1.57
CA GLY A 27 -8.00 9.71 -2.78
C GLY A 27 -7.10 8.92 -3.74
N GLU A 28 -5.86 8.63 -3.35
CA GLU A 28 -4.89 7.88 -4.14
C GLU A 28 -5.18 6.37 -4.15
N LEU A 29 -5.82 5.87 -3.08
CA LEU A 29 -6.26 4.48 -2.95
C LEU A 29 -7.77 4.41 -2.82
N SER A 30 -8.41 3.65 -3.71
CA SER A 30 -9.83 3.35 -3.60
C SER A 30 -10.09 2.27 -2.55
N THR A 31 -11.08 2.50 -1.68
CA THR A 31 -11.54 1.51 -0.70
C THR A 31 -12.88 0.95 -1.09
N CYS A 32 -13.03 -0.37 -0.97
CA CYS A 32 -14.33 -1.03 -1.07
C CYS A 32 -14.90 -1.29 0.32
N HIS A 33 -16.23 -1.37 0.40
CA HIS A 33 -16.91 -1.82 1.62
C HIS A 33 -17.15 -3.33 1.48
N GLY A 34 -16.50 -4.11 2.34
CA GLY A 34 -16.72 -5.56 2.43
C GLY A 34 -17.92 -5.90 3.30
N GLU A 35 -17.99 -7.16 3.72
CA GLU A 35 -19.00 -7.61 4.68
C GLU A 35 -18.97 -6.74 5.95
N ARG A 36 -20.17 -6.39 6.45
CA ARG A 36 -20.36 -5.51 7.62
C ARG A 36 -19.80 -4.09 7.49
N ASN A 37 -19.71 -3.52 6.29
CA ASN A 37 -19.17 -2.17 6.06
C ASN A 37 -17.68 -2.02 6.46
N ALA A 38 -16.94 -3.12 6.51
CA ALA A 38 -15.50 -3.06 6.76
C ALA A 38 -14.78 -2.41 5.56
N LYS A 39 -13.81 -1.53 5.84
CA LYS A 39 -12.96 -0.93 4.80
C LYS A 39 -11.96 -1.95 4.28
N MET A 40 -12.12 -2.30 3.01
CA MET A 40 -11.30 -3.26 2.27
C MET A 40 -10.57 -2.52 1.13
N LEU A 41 -9.45 -3.07 0.70
CA LEU A 41 -8.65 -2.58 -0.42
C LEU A 41 -8.55 -3.69 -1.47
N ASP A 42 -8.63 -3.32 -2.74
CA ASP A 42 -8.43 -4.26 -3.83
C ASP A 42 -6.93 -4.50 -4.06
N THR A 43 -6.51 -5.74 -4.27
CA THR A 43 -5.11 -6.05 -4.60
C THR A 43 -4.67 -5.39 -5.91
N SER A 44 -5.59 -5.16 -6.85
CA SER A 44 -5.34 -4.50 -8.12
C SER A 44 -5.00 -3.01 -7.93
N GLU A 45 -5.69 -2.35 -6.99
CA GLU A 45 -5.38 -0.96 -6.61
C GLU A 45 -4.03 -0.87 -5.89
N LEU A 46 -3.73 -1.84 -5.02
CA LEU A 46 -2.43 -1.90 -4.36
C LEU A 46 -1.30 -2.11 -5.37
N LEU A 47 -1.48 -2.99 -6.36
CA LEU A 47 -0.51 -3.23 -7.43
C LEU A 47 -0.30 -1.99 -8.30
N ARG A 48 -1.38 -1.26 -8.62
CA ARG A 48 -1.31 -0.01 -9.41
C ARG A 48 -0.53 1.09 -8.67
N VAL A 49 -0.74 1.24 -7.36
CA VAL A 49 -0.17 2.34 -6.57
C VAL A 49 1.23 2.03 -6.05
N PHE A 50 1.47 0.79 -5.61
CA PHE A 50 2.73 0.38 -4.98
C PHE A 50 3.61 -0.53 -5.84
N GLY A 51 3.08 -1.05 -6.94
CA GLY A 51 3.77 -2.07 -7.73
C GLY A 51 3.79 -3.42 -7.01
N ALA A 52 4.88 -4.16 -7.18
CA ALA A 52 5.01 -5.53 -6.70
C ALA A 52 4.68 -5.71 -5.21
N LEU A 53 3.79 -6.65 -4.91
CA LEU A 53 3.35 -6.98 -3.56
C LEU A 53 4.14 -8.19 -3.03
N ARG A 54 4.62 -8.12 -1.79
CA ARG A 54 5.52 -9.09 -1.14
C ARG A 54 4.90 -10.46 -0.79
N GLY A 55 3.74 -10.78 -1.33
CA GLY A 55 3.00 -12.01 -0.99
C GLY A 55 2.12 -12.57 -2.09
N LEU A 56 2.18 -12.00 -3.31
CA LEU A 56 1.60 -12.62 -4.49
C LEU A 56 2.73 -13.37 -5.22
N PRO A 57 2.57 -14.65 -5.55
CA PRO A 57 3.57 -15.37 -6.35
C PRO A 57 3.70 -14.69 -7.72
N ASP A 58 4.92 -14.21 -7.97
CA ASP A 58 5.51 -13.56 -9.15
C ASP A 58 4.63 -13.36 -10.41
N GLU A 59 4.43 -12.09 -10.75
CA GLU A 59 4.85 -11.59 -12.07
C GLU A 59 5.63 -10.28 -11.80
N GLN A 60 6.93 -10.34 -12.03
CA GLN A 60 7.93 -9.33 -11.65
C GLN A 60 7.76 -8.01 -12.40
N VAL A 61 7.77 -6.86 -11.69
CA VAL A 61 8.70 -5.74 -11.98
C VAL A 61 8.97 -4.98 -10.67
N VAL A 62 10.26 -4.72 -10.47
CA VAL A 62 10.95 -4.04 -9.38
C VAL A 62 10.46 -2.61 -9.15
N GLU A 63 10.78 -2.11 -7.95
CA GLU A 63 11.07 -0.70 -7.64
C GLU A 63 10.02 0.00 -6.79
N GLN A 64 10.37 0.31 -5.54
CA GLN A 64 10.28 1.66 -4.98
C GLN A 64 11.18 1.77 -3.75
N VAL A 65 12.42 2.19 -4.01
CA VAL A 65 13.22 2.99 -3.08
C VAL A 65 12.36 4.19 -2.69
N THR A 66 11.91 4.25 -1.44
CA THR A 66 11.51 5.51 -0.85
C THR A 66 12.65 6.00 0.02
N GLY A 67 13.55 6.79 -0.61
CA GLY A 67 14.11 7.96 0.08
C GLY A 67 12.96 8.87 0.53
N GLN A 68 13.10 9.78 1.48
CA GLN A 68 14.27 10.40 2.07
C GLN A 68 13.76 11.24 3.25
N ARG A 69 14.49 11.35 4.35
CA ARG A 69 14.53 12.60 5.13
C ARG A 69 15.99 13.02 5.31
N VAL A 70 16.33 14.06 4.56
CA VAL A 70 17.51 14.94 4.66
C VAL A 70 17.48 15.63 6.03
N THR A 71 18.61 15.80 6.75
CA THR A 71 19.43 17.03 6.91
C THR A 71 20.23 16.79 8.21
N ALA A 72 21.45 17.25 8.46
CA ALA A 72 22.44 18.02 7.73
C ALA A 72 23.80 17.77 8.43
N SER A 73 24.87 17.88 7.65
CA SER A 73 26.23 18.08 8.11
C SER A 73 26.32 19.34 8.99
N LEU A 74 27.11 19.32 10.07
CA LEU A 74 28.25 20.23 10.26
C LEU A 74 28.99 19.99 11.60
N VAL A 75 30.32 20.00 11.48
CA VAL A 75 31.42 20.24 12.44
C VAL A 75 31.65 19.25 13.59
#